data_AF-A0A379VZT3-F1
#
_entry.id   AF-A0A379VZT3-F1
#
_cell.length_a   1.000
_cell.length_b   1.000
_cell.length_c   1.000
_cell.angle_alpha   90.00
_cell.angle_beta   90.00
_cell.angle_gamma   90.00
#
_symmetry.space_group_name_H-M   'P 1'
#
loop_
_entity.id
_entity.type
_entity.pdbx_description
1 polymer ?
#
loop_
_entity_poly.entity_id
_entity_poly.type
_entity_poly.pdbx_seq_one_letter_code
_entity_poly.pdbx_strand_id
1 'polypeptide(L)'
;MNTYERLKNQFTVSISQPLQFEKEDYGSFYLSGSWSDYWAGEHSRSEYNVGYSKGFSWGSAGITVQRTWNEYGDKDDAMYINFSIPLSNLFWWYLPPFRFYQP
;
A
#
# COMPACT_ATOMS: atom_id res chain seq x y z
N MET A 1 -5.08 -5.13 33.03
CA MET A 1 -3.98 -6.00 33.47
C MET A 1 -3.03 -6.13 32.30
N ASN A 2 -1.79 -5.65 32.41
CA ASN A 2 -0.83 -5.65 31.30
C ASN A 2 -0.10 -6.98 31.27
N THR A 3 -0.63 -7.93 30.49
CA THR A 3 0.07 -9.17 30.20
C THR A 3 1.18 -8.82 29.20
N TYR A 4 2.43 -8.75 29.67
CA TYR A 4 3.58 -8.62 28.78
C TYR A 4 3.77 -9.95 28.04
N GLU A 5 3.16 -10.04 26.87
CA GLU A 5 3.35 -11.20 26.00
C GLU A 5 4.71 -11.15 25.33
N ARG A 6 5.58 -12.11 25.66
CA ARG A 6 6.91 -12.19 25.07
C ARG A 6 6.82 -12.79 23.68
N LEU A 7 7.23 -12.02 22.67
CA LEU A 7 7.35 -12.49 21.29
C LEU A 7 8.25 -13.73 21.25
N LYS A 8 7.75 -14.79 20.62
CA LYS A 8 8.47 -16.05 20.43
C LYS A 8 9.17 -16.08 19.09
N ASN A 9 8.39 -15.94 18.02
CA ASN A 9 8.88 -15.93 16.66
C ASN A 9 8.07 -14.94 15.84
N GLN A 10 8.74 -14.33 14.86
CA GLN A 10 8.12 -13.42 13.92
C GLN A 10 8.62 -13.74 12.50
N PHE A 11 7.69 -13.89 11.58
CA PHE A 11 7.96 -14.04 10.17
C PHE A 11 7.39 -12.83 9.42
N THR A 12 8.21 -12.18 8.59
CA THR A 12 7.80 -11.01 7.82
C THR A 12 8.03 -11.26 6.34
N VAL A 13 7.04 -10.93 5.52
CA VAL A 13 7.07 -11.02 4.07
C VAL A 13 6.85 -9.64 3.47
N SER A 14 7.55 -9.33 2.40
CA SER A 14 7.34 -8.12 1.61
C SER A 14 7.62 -8.41 0.14
N ILE A 15 6.63 -8.15 -0.70
CA ILE A 15 6.63 -8.36 -2.14
C ILE A 15 6.20 -7.04 -2.78
N SER A 16 6.98 -6.56 -3.75
CA SER A 16 6.63 -5.40 -4.55
C SER A 16 6.98 -5.72 -6.00
N GLN A 17 5.96 -5.78 -6.84
CA GLN A 17 6.10 -6.20 -8.23
C GLN A 17 5.37 -5.22 -9.15
N PRO A 18 6.10 -4.47 -10.00
CA PRO A 18 5.48 -3.75 -11.11
C PRO A 18 4.97 -4.76 -12.16
N LEU A 19 3.74 -4.57 -12.63
CA LEU A 19 3.08 -5.41 -13.62
C LEU A 19 3.21 -4.76 -15.00
N GLN A 20 4.43 -4.75 -15.54
CA GLN A 20 4.71 -4.26 -16.88
C GLN A 20 4.83 -5.46 -17.83
N PHE A 21 3.94 -5.52 -18.81
CA PHE A 21 3.98 -6.55 -19.85
C PHE A 21 4.17 -5.86 -21.20
N GLU A 22 5.28 -6.18 -21.87
CA GLU A 22 5.71 -5.53 -23.10
C GLU A 22 5.82 -4.00 -22.97
N LYS A 23 4.90 -3.25 -23.57
CA LYS A 23 4.83 -1.78 -23.54
C LYS A 23 3.64 -1.27 -22.72
N GLU A 24 2.87 -2.16 -22.12
CA GLU A 24 1.65 -1.83 -21.38
C GLU A 24 1.92 -1.88 -19.87
N ASP A 25 1.57 -0.79 -19.20
CA ASP A 25 1.64 -0.69 -17.74
C ASP A 25 0.27 -1.08 -17.14
N TYR A 26 0.23 -2.27 -16.53
CA TYR A 26 -0.94 -2.73 -15.80
C TYR A 26 -0.95 -2.20 -14.36
N GLY A 27 0.10 -1.55 -13.88
CA GLY A 27 0.20 -0.98 -12.55
C GLY A 27 1.26 -1.68 -11.71
N SER A 28 1.10 -1.61 -10.40
CA SER A 28 2.02 -2.16 -9.42
C SER A 28 1.26 -2.85 -8.30
N PHE A 29 1.69 -4.06 -7.98
CA PHE A 29 1.17 -4.83 -6.87
C PHE A 29 2.17 -4.82 -5.71
N TYR A 30 1.68 -4.67 -4.50
CA TYR A 30 2.49 -4.78 -3.30
C TYR A 30 1.75 -5.56 -2.22
N LEU A 31 2.52 -6.35 -1.48
CA LEU A 31 2.05 -7.13 -0.36
C LEU A 31 3.13 -7.09 0.72
N SER A 32 2.73 -6.79 1.95
CA SER A 32 3.58 -6.91 3.12
C SER A 32 2.78 -7.54 4.24
N GLY A 33 3.38 -8.40 5.05
CA GLY A 33 2.71 -8.98 6.19
C GLY A 33 3.67 -9.54 7.22
N SER A 34 3.19 -9.69 8.44
CA SER A 34 3.92 -10.25 9.56
C SER A 34 3.04 -11.24 10.33
N TRP A 35 3.65 -12.35 10.74
CA TRP A 35 3.04 -13.34 11.62
C TRP A 35 3.90 -13.46 12.86
N SER A 36 3.31 -13.17 14.01
CA SER A 36 3.96 -13.13 15.30
C SER A 36 3.29 -14.10 16.26
N ASP A 37 4.06 -15.04 16.80
CA ASP A 37 3.64 -15.93 17.86
C ASP A 37 4.22 -15.48 19.19
N TYR A 38 3.48 -15.69 20.28
CA TYR A 38 3.84 -15.25 21.62
C TYR A 38 3.89 -16.43 22.60
N TRP A 39 4.76 -16.34 23.60
CA TRP A 39 4.93 -17.42 24.59
C TRP A 39 3.81 -17.51 25.62
N ALA A 40 3.05 -16.43 25.83
CA ALA A 40 2.10 -16.29 26.94
C ALA A 40 0.62 -16.24 26.50
N GLY A 41 0.32 -16.37 25.20
CA GLY A 41 -1.04 -16.34 24.66
C GLY A 41 -1.25 -17.44 23.63
N GLU A 42 -2.44 -18.05 23.61
CA GLU A 42 -2.89 -18.98 22.55
C GLU A 42 -3.15 -18.27 21.20
N HIS A 43 -2.95 -16.95 21.13
CA HIS A 43 -3.29 -16.12 19.97
C HIS A 43 -2.07 -15.76 19.13
N SER A 44 -2.04 -16.23 17.88
CA SER A 44 -1.09 -15.77 16.86
C SER A 44 -1.57 -14.46 16.22
N ARG A 45 -0.72 -13.44 16.11
CA ARG A 45 -1.04 -12.15 15.50
C ARG A 45 -0.56 -12.13 14.05
N SER A 46 -1.49 -11.91 13.11
CA SER A 46 -1.20 -11.79 11.68
C SER A 46 -1.58 -10.41 11.16
N GLU A 47 -0.61 -9.61 10.77
CA GLU A 47 -0.82 -8.31 10.14
C GLU A 47 -0.50 -8.41 8.65
N TYR A 48 -1.30 -7.76 7.82
CA TYR A 48 -1.00 -7.69 6.40
C TYR A 48 -1.47 -6.37 5.81
N ASN A 49 -0.80 -5.96 4.75
CA ASN A 49 -1.16 -4.84 3.92
C ASN A 49 -0.91 -5.27 2.47
N VAL A 50 -1.98 -5.23 1.67
CA VAL A 50 -1.97 -5.61 0.27
C VAL A 50 -2.52 -4.44 -0.51
N GLY A 51 -1.88 -4.08 -1.61
CA GLY A 51 -2.47 -3.10 -2.47
C GLY A 51 -2.01 -3.17 -3.90
N TYR A 52 -2.73 -2.40 -4.69
CA TYR A 52 -2.56 -2.30 -6.11
C TYR A 52 -2.75 -0.85 -6.51
N SER A 53 -1.84 -0.33 -7.33
CA SER A 53 -1.94 1.01 -7.88
C SER A 53 -1.72 0.99 -9.38
N LYS A 54 -2.37 1.93 -10.08
CA LYS A 54 -2.22 2.10 -11.52
C LYS A 54 -2.06 3.58 -11.86
N GLY A 55 -1.04 3.87 -12.67
CA GLY A 55 -0.82 5.17 -13.29
C GLY A 55 -1.60 5.32 -14.60
N PHE A 56 -2.09 6.52 -14.85
CA PHE A 56 -2.69 6.97 -16.10
C PHE A 56 -2.00 8.26 -16.55
N SER A 57 -2.13 8.64 -17.82
CA SER A 57 -1.54 9.89 -18.34
C SER A 57 -2.02 11.14 -17.59
N TRP A 58 -3.24 11.10 -17.04
CA TRP A 58 -3.88 12.21 -16.34
C TRP A 58 -3.82 12.10 -14.82
N GLY A 59 -3.39 10.97 -14.24
CA GLY A 59 -3.40 10.78 -12.79
C GLY A 59 -3.04 9.37 -12.35
N SER A 60 -3.34 9.01 -11.11
CA SER A 60 -3.15 7.65 -10.59
C SER A 60 -4.29 7.29 -9.65
N ALA A 61 -4.55 5.99 -9.55
CA ALA A 61 -5.51 5.43 -8.63
C ALA A 61 -4.90 4.20 -7.94
N GLY A 62 -5.35 3.90 -6.73
CA GLY A 62 -4.93 2.71 -6.04
C GLY A 62 -5.94 2.25 -5.01
N ILE A 63 -5.82 0.99 -4.64
CA ILE A 63 -6.58 0.34 -3.59
C ILE A 63 -5.63 -0.37 -2.65
N THR A 64 -5.92 -0.31 -1.35
CA THR A 64 -5.15 -0.96 -0.30
C THR A 64 -6.12 -1.63 0.64
N VAL A 65 -5.85 -2.87 1.03
CA VAL A 65 -6.55 -3.59 2.08
C VAL A 65 -5.51 -3.92 3.15
N GLN A 66 -5.85 -3.66 4.41
CA GLN A 66 -4.98 -3.97 5.54
C GLN A 66 -5.76 -4.66 6.65
N ARG A 67 -5.05 -5.52 7.38
CA ARG A 67 -5.47 -6.02 8.69
C ARG A 67 -4.43 -5.61 9.72
N THR A 68 -4.90 -4.94 10.75
CA THR A 68 -4.14 -4.60 11.96
C THR A 68 -4.83 -5.24 13.17
N TRP A 69 -4.23 -5.10 14.36
CA TRP A 69 -4.88 -5.48 15.60
C TRP A 69 -4.81 -4.34 16.60
N ASN A 70 -5.89 -4.13 17.33
CA ASN A 70 -5.99 -3.11 18.36
C ASN A 70 -5.27 -3.53 19.67
N GLU A 71 -5.27 -2.64 20.67
CA GLU A 71 -4.67 -2.88 21.99
C GLU A 71 -5.35 -4.00 22.79
N TYR A 72 -6.58 -4.38 22.40
CA TYR A 72 -7.38 -5.42 23.05
C TYR A 72 -7.21 -6.80 22.38
N GLY A 73 -6.47 -6.88 21.27
CA GLY A 73 -6.31 -8.12 20.51
C GLY A 73 -7.46 -8.43 19.55
N ASP A 74 -8.28 -7.44 19.20
CA ASP A 74 -9.27 -7.58 18.13
C ASP A 74 -8.67 -7.21 16.77
N LYS A 75 -9.15 -7.89 15.72
CA LYS A 75 -8.78 -7.63 14.33
C LYS A 75 -9.47 -6.36 13.84
N ASP A 76 -8.71 -5.50 13.18
CA ASP A 76 -9.20 -4.30 12.51
C ASP A 76 -8.87 -4.39 11.02
N ASP A 77 -9.90 -4.49 10.19
CA ASP A 77 -9.79 -4.63 8.73
C ASP A 77 -10.19 -3.32 8.07
N ALA A 78 -9.27 -2.73 7.30
CA ALA A 78 -9.53 -1.48 6.60
C ALA A 78 -9.24 -1.60 5.10
N MET A 79 -10.07 -0.93 4.31
CA MET A 79 -9.90 -0.79 2.87
C MET A 79 -9.80 0.70 2.51
N TYR A 80 -8.75 1.07 1.79
CA TYR A 80 -8.49 2.42 1.33
C TYR A 80 -8.52 2.47 -0.18
N ILE A 81 -9.13 3.51 -0.72
CA ILE A 81 -9.07 3.85 -2.14
C ILE A 81 -8.42 5.23 -2.24
N ASN A 82 -7.41 5.35 -3.08
CA ASN A 82 -6.71 6.60 -3.31
C ASN A 82 -6.79 7.01 -4.78
N PHE A 83 -6.91 8.32 -5.01
CA PHE A 83 -6.86 8.95 -6.32
C PHE A 83 -5.96 10.17 -6.22
N SER A 84 -5.05 10.33 -7.18
CA SER A 84 -4.15 11.48 -7.24
C SER A 84 -4.14 12.04 -8.65
N ILE A 85 -4.45 13.34 -8.76
CA ILE A 85 -4.50 14.06 -10.04
C ILE A 85 -3.55 15.25 -9.95
N PRO A 86 -2.46 15.25 -10.73
CA PRO A 86 -1.56 16.40 -10.82
C PRO A 86 -2.31 17.62 -11.37
N LEU A 87 -2.15 18.78 -10.72
CA LEU A 87 -2.76 20.04 -11.16
C LEU A 87 -2.32 20.43 -12.58
N SER A 88 -1.10 20.05 -12.99
CA SER A 88 -0.60 20.23 -14.37
C SER A 88 -1.52 19.60 -15.42
N ASN A 89 -2.15 18.47 -15.11
CA ASN A 89 -3.05 17.76 -16.01
C ASN A 89 -4.46 18.38 -16.01
N LEU A 90 -4.84 19.08 -14.94
CA LEU A 90 -6.10 19.85 -14.90
C LEU A 90 -6.04 21.11 -15.78
N PHE A 91 -4.89 21.79 -15.79
CA PHE A 91 -4.73 23.08 -16.49
C PHE A 91 -4.10 22.98 -17.89
N TRP A 92 -3.79 21.76 -18.35
CA TRP A 92 -3.22 21.51 -19.69
C TRP A 92 -4.06 22.09 -20.83
N TRP A 93 -5.38 22.20 -20.62
CA TRP A 93 -6.32 22.79 -21.59
C TRP A 93 -6.22 24.31 -21.75
N TYR A 94 -5.58 25.03 -20.80
CA TYR A 94 -5.54 26.50 -20.76
C TYR A 94 -4.14 27.10 -20.91
N LEU A 95 -3.08 26.31 -20.83
CA LEU A 95 -1.70 26.80 -20.90
C LEU A 95 -0.98 26.15 -22.07
N PRO A 96 -0.54 26.92 -23.09
CA PRO A 96 0.33 26.37 -24.14
C PRO A 96 1.61 25.81 -23.50
N PRO A 97 2.22 24.77 -24.09
CA PRO A 97 3.42 24.16 -23.54
C PRO A 97 4.51 25.24 -23.42
N PHE A 98 4.96 25.49 -22.19
CA PHE A 98 6.13 26.32 -21.93
C PHE A 98 7.36 25.62 -22.52
N ARG A 99 7.68 25.95 -23.77
CA ARG A 99 8.98 25.63 -24.36
C ARG A 99 10.02 26.53 -23.70
N PHE A 100 10.77 25.98 -22.76
CA PHE A 100 12.07 26.54 -22.42
C PHE A 100 12.97 26.37 -23.66
N TYR A 101 13.15 27.45 -24.43
CA TYR A 101 14.28 27.57 -25.33
C TYR A 101 15.55 27.61 -24.47
N GLN A 102 16.33 26.54 -24.50
CA GLN A 102 17.71 26.56 -23.99
C GLN A 102 18.60 27.06 -25.14
N PRO A 103 19.39 28.13 -24.95
CA PRO A 103 20.34 28.63 -25.94
C PRO A 103 21.53 27.68 -26.16
#